data_AF-A0A1G7XRY2-F1
#
_entry.id   AF-A0A1G7XRY2-F1
#
_cell.length_a   1.000
_cell.length_b   1.000
_cell.length_c   1.000
_cell.angle_alpha   90.00
_cell.angle_beta   90.00
_cell.angle_gamma   90.00
#
_symmetry.space_group_name_H-M   'P 1'
#
loop_
_entity.id
_entity.type
_entity.pdbx_description
1 polymer ?
#
loop_
_entity_poly.entity_id
_entity_poly.type
_entity_poly.pdbx_seq_one_letter_code
_entity_poly.pdbx_strand_id
1 'polypeptide(L)'
;MDIDYNLVQRAQMLLTLDHPLTQVREILLREGYPQEQVVELMDATEEVLNYLVPPQYDENKIGIDILHPGEEKKEGRKPTVDILIDKRSGRLELITPHQPETWRVANEVRKAIKRQRKTMKNYH
;
A
#
# COMPACT_ATOMS: atom_id res chain seq x y z
N MET A 1 -5.89 -5.71 -19.48
CA MET A 1 -7.05 -5.31 -20.29
C MET A 1 -7.00 -3.79 -20.35
N ASP A 2 -7.30 -3.12 -21.47
CA ASP A 2 -7.33 -1.65 -21.47
C ASP A 2 -8.67 -1.19 -20.90
N ILE A 3 -8.64 -0.53 -19.72
CA ILE A 3 -9.85 0.00 -19.06
C ILE A 3 -10.42 1.14 -19.92
N ASP A 4 -11.73 1.13 -20.17
CA ASP A 4 -12.41 2.19 -20.92
C ASP A 4 -12.23 3.56 -20.22
N TYR A 5 -11.79 4.54 -20.99
CA TYR A 5 -11.60 5.91 -20.52
C TYR A 5 -12.89 6.54 -19.96
N ASN A 6 -14.05 6.23 -20.55
CA ASN A 6 -15.34 6.73 -20.07
C ASN A 6 -15.70 6.16 -18.70
N LEU A 7 -15.36 4.88 -18.46
CA LEU A 7 -15.52 4.23 -17.15
C LEU A 7 -14.66 4.93 -16.10
N VAL A 8 -13.40 5.24 -16.42
CA VAL A 8 -12.49 5.97 -15.52
C VAL A 8 -13.04 7.34 -15.19
N GLN A 9 -13.44 8.13 -16.19
CA GLN A 9 -14.01 9.47 -15.96
C GLN A 9 -15.27 9.42 -15.09
N ARG A 10 -16.15 8.45 -15.36
CA ARG A 10 -17.39 8.29 -14.60
C ARG A 10 -17.11 7.94 -13.14
N ALA A 11 -16.20 7.00 -12.90
CA ALA A 11 -15.77 6.63 -11.55
C ALA A 11 -15.16 7.81 -10.80
N GLN A 12 -14.28 8.58 -11.45
CA GLN A 12 -13.69 9.79 -10.86
C GLN A 12 -14.75 10.81 -10.46
N MET A 13 -15.72 11.07 -11.34
CA MET A 13 -16.80 12.01 -11.03
C MET A 13 -17.61 11.55 -9.81
N LEU A 14 -17.96 10.26 -9.72
CA LEU A 14 -18.69 9.72 -8.57
C LEU A 14 -17.87 9.83 -7.26
N LEU A 15 -16.57 9.54 -7.33
CA LEU A 15 -15.66 9.69 -6.19
C LEU A 15 -15.52 11.15 -5.73
N THR A 16 -15.52 12.12 -6.66
CA THR A 16 -15.52 13.55 -6.30
C THR A 16 -16.83 14.05 -5.69
N LEU A 17 -17.91 13.26 -5.80
CA LEU A 17 -19.18 13.51 -5.15
C LEU A 17 -19.30 12.74 -3.81
N ASP A 18 -18.17 12.35 -3.23
CA ASP A 18 -18.07 11.65 -1.94
C ASP A 18 -18.84 10.31 -1.87
N HIS A 19 -19.05 9.64 -3.01
CA HIS A 19 -19.65 8.31 -3.00
C HIS A 19 -18.59 7.28 -2.53
N PRO A 20 -18.89 6.41 -1.56
CA PRO A 20 -17.98 5.33 -1.18
C PRO A 20 -17.76 4.36 -2.35
N LEU A 21 -16.57 3.74 -2.41
CA LEU A 21 -16.19 2.83 -3.51
C LEU A 21 -17.23 1.71 -3.77
N THR A 22 -17.84 1.19 -2.71
CA THR A 22 -18.92 0.19 -2.82
C THR A 22 -20.12 0.72 -3.60
N GLN A 23 -20.51 1.97 -3.35
CA GLN A 23 -21.61 2.64 -4.06
C GLN A 23 -21.20 3.00 -5.50
N VAL A 24 -19.97 3.45 -5.72
CA VAL A 24 -19.43 3.72 -7.06
C VAL A 24 -19.48 2.45 -7.92
N ARG A 25 -19.03 1.31 -7.38
CA ARG A 25 -19.10 0.00 -8.04
C ARG A 25 -20.53 -0.35 -8.46
N GLU A 26 -21.49 -0.21 -7.56
CA GLU A 26 -22.89 -0.53 -7.85
C GLU A 26 -23.48 0.38 -8.94
N ILE A 27 -23.17 1.68 -8.90
CA ILE A 27 -23.65 2.64 -9.91
C ILE A 27 -23.10 2.28 -11.29
N LEU A 28 -21.80 2.03 -11.40
CA LEU A 28 -21.15 1.70 -12.68
C LEU A 28 -21.70 0.38 -13.27
N LEU A 29 -21.95 -0.63 -12.45
CA LEU A 29 -22.58 -1.87 -12.90
C LEU A 29 -24.03 -1.64 -13.38
N ARG A 30 -24.80 -0.79 -12.69
CA ARG A 30 -26.17 -0.42 -13.10
C ARG A 30 -26.20 0.40 -14.39
N GLU A 31 -25.17 1.20 -14.64
CA GLU A 31 -24.98 1.97 -15.87
C GLU A 31 -24.55 1.09 -17.06
N GLY A 32 -24.24 -0.19 -16.82
CA GLY A 32 -23.98 -1.18 -17.87
C GLY A 32 -22.51 -1.34 -18.25
N TYR A 33 -21.57 -0.82 -17.45
CA TYR A 33 -20.14 -1.02 -17.70
C TYR A 33 -19.75 -2.50 -17.48
N PRO A 34 -18.75 -3.03 -18.22
CA PRO A 34 -18.33 -4.43 -18.11
C PRO A 34 -17.85 -4.76 -16.70
N GLN A 35 -18.41 -5.83 -16.12
CA GLN A 35 -18.11 -6.21 -14.73
C GLN A 35 -16.62 -6.40 -14.45
N GLU A 36 -15.90 -7.05 -15.37
CA GLU A 36 -14.46 -7.30 -15.22
C GLU A 36 -13.66 -5.99 -15.10
N GLN A 37 -13.97 -4.99 -15.94
CA GLN A 37 -13.30 -3.69 -15.91
C GLN A 37 -13.69 -2.88 -14.66
N VAL A 38 -14.96 -2.94 -14.24
CA VAL A 38 -15.39 -2.28 -13.01
C VAL A 38 -14.67 -2.86 -11.80
N VAL A 39 -14.55 -4.19 -11.71
CA VAL A 39 -13.81 -4.85 -10.61
C VAL A 39 -12.34 -4.46 -10.63
N GLU A 40 -11.68 -4.55 -11.78
CA GLU A 40 -10.26 -4.17 -11.92
C GLU A 40 -10.01 -2.72 -11.52
N LEU A 41 -10.87 -1.78 -11.95
CA LEU A 41 -10.76 -0.37 -11.58
C LEU A 41 -10.99 -0.14 -10.08
N MET A 42 -12.00 -0.79 -9.49
CA MET A 42 -12.29 -0.64 -8.06
C MET A 42 -11.17 -1.20 -7.19
N ASP A 43 -10.65 -2.38 -7.53
CA ASP A 43 -9.53 -3.01 -6.81
C ASP A 43 -8.27 -2.13 -6.88
N ALA A 44 -7.93 -1.61 -8.07
CA ALA A 44 -6.81 -0.69 -8.22
C ALA A 44 -7.01 0.61 -7.43
N THR A 45 -8.24 1.15 -7.41
CA THR A 45 -8.56 2.37 -6.65
C THR A 45 -8.50 2.12 -5.14
N GLU A 46 -9.02 0.97 -4.68
CA GLU A 46 -8.94 0.55 -3.28
C GLU A 46 -7.48 0.37 -2.84
N GLU A 47 -6.62 -0.22 -3.68
CA GLU A 47 -5.19 -0.32 -3.41
C GLU A 47 -4.57 1.06 -3.18
N VAL A 48 -4.84 2.02 -4.09
CA VAL A 48 -4.36 3.41 -3.98
C VAL A 48 -4.87 4.10 -2.73
N LEU A 49 -6.17 3.98 -2.42
CA LEU A 49 -6.75 4.60 -1.22
C LEU A 49 -6.21 3.97 0.06
N ASN A 50 -5.94 2.67 0.08
CA ASN A 50 -5.32 1.99 1.21
C ASN A 50 -3.89 2.47 1.46
N TYR A 51 -3.13 2.87 0.42
CA TYR A 51 -1.84 3.54 0.61
C TYR A 51 -1.94 4.93 1.25
N LEU A 52 -3.12 5.58 1.19
CA LEU A 52 -3.35 6.91 1.78
C LEU A 52 -3.85 6.85 3.23
N VAL A 53 -4.26 5.68 3.71
CA VAL A 53 -4.65 5.49 5.12
C VAL A 53 -3.40 5.16 5.93
N PRO A 54 -3.07 5.94 6.97
CA PRO A 54 -1.96 5.59 7.86
C PRO A 54 -2.19 4.20 8.45
N PRO A 55 -1.21 3.30 8.37
CA PRO A 55 -1.40 1.95 8.85
C PRO A 55 -1.75 1.93 10.33
N GLN A 56 -2.73 1.10 10.70
CA GLN A 56 -3.04 0.87 12.10
C GLN A 56 -1.89 0.08 12.73
N TYR A 57 -1.27 0.68 13.74
CA TYR A 57 -0.21 0.08 14.53
C TYR A 57 -0.81 -0.93 15.50
N ASP A 58 -0.44 -2.21 15.37
CA ASP A 58 -0.59 -3.19 16.43
C ASP A 58 0.78 -3.47 17.07
N GLU A 59 0.81 -3.98 18.31
CA GLU A 59 2.06 -4.29 19.01
C GLU A 59 2.94 -5.33 18.31
N ASN A 60 2.38 -6.07 17.35
CA ASN A 60 3.08 -7.08 16.54
C ASN A 60 3.69 -6.49 15.26
N LYS A 61 3.53 -5.19 14.97
CA LYS A 61 4.12 -4.53 13.81
C LYS A 61 5.33 -3.67 14.19
N ILE A 62 6.30 -3.59 13.28
CA ILE A 62 7.43 -2.66 13.33
C ILE A 62 7.29 -1.73 12.14
N GLY A 63 7.18 -0.42 12.38
CA GLY A 63 7.29 0.61 11.36
C GLY A 63 8.75 1.04 11.18
N ILE A 64 9.22 1.09 9.94
CA ILE A 64 10.49 1.69 9.56
C ILE A 64 10.17 3.00 8.85
N ASP A 65 10.72 4.07 9.40
CA ASP A 65 10.77 5.39 8.79
C ASP A 65 12.12 5.54 8.08
N ILE A 66 12.07 5.91 6.80
CA ILE A 66 13.23 6.08 5.93
C ILE A 66 13.42 7.57 5.68
N LEU A 67 14.65 8.04 5.91
CA LEU A 67 15.03 9.39 5.55
C LEU A 67 15.35 9.43 4.04
N HIS A 68 14.55 10.16 3.28
CA HIS A 68 14.73 10.32 1.84
C HIS A 68 15.68 11.48 1.51
N PRO A 69 16.35 11.45 0.35
CA PRO A 69 17.16 12.57 -0.11
C PRO A 69 16.33 13.86 -0.18
N GLY A 70 16.80 14.93 0.47
CA GLY A 70 16.08 16.20 0.54
C GLY A 70 15.14 16.35 1.73
N GLU A 71 14.91 15.29 2.51
CA GLU A 71 14.27 15.42 3.83
C GLU A 71 15.30 15.88 4.87
N GLU A 72 15.08 17.07 5.42
CA GLU A 72 15.84 17.52 6.59
C GLU A 72 15.34 16.80 7.84
N LYS A 73 16.27 16.35 8.70
CA LYS A 73 15.98 15.90 10.07
C LYS A 73 15.53 17.10 10.92
N LYS A 74 14.35 17.65 10.64
CA LYS A 74 13.79 18.72 11.45
C LYS A 74 13.31 18.14 12.77
N GLU A 75 13.70 18.79 13.86
CA GLU A 75 13.08 18.57 15.17
C GLU A 75 11.56 18.78 15.01
N GLY A 76 10.79 17.71 15.18
CA GLY A 76 9.33 17.72 14.97
C GLY A 76 8.83 17.06 13.68
N ARG A 77 9.67 16.38 12.90
CA ARG A 77 9.17 15.49 11.81
C ARG A 77 8.20 14.48 12.42
N LYS A 78 6.95 14.49 11.93
CA LYS A 78 5.99 13.43 12.26
C LYS A 78 6.54 12.12 11.71
N PRO A 79 6.67 11.06 12.52
CA PRO A 79 7.14 9.77 12.03
C PRO A 79 6.26 9.31 10.87
N THR A 80 6.85 9.14 9.69
CA THR A 80 6.19 8.55 8.52
C THR A 80 6.71 7.14 8.36
N VAL A 81 5.81 6.17 8.24
CA VAL A 81 6.23 4.78 8.06
C VAL A 81 6.27 4.47 6.57
N ASP A 82 7.44 4.04 6.12
CA ASP A 82 7.70 3.64 4.74
C ASP A 82 7.60 2.11 4.57
N ILE A 83 7.91 1.36 5.62
CA ILE A 83 7.83 -0.10 5.63
C ILE A 83 7.20 -0.57 6.94
N LEU A 84 6.23 -1.47 6.85
CA LEU A 84 5.75 -2.26 7.98
C LEU A 84 6.29 -3.67 7.93
N ILE A 85 6.63 -4.20 9.10
CA ILE A 85 7.07 -5.58 9.28
C ILE A 85 6.18 -6.23 10.34
N ASP A 86 5.56 -7.35 9.98
CA ASP A 86 4.93 -8.25 10.95
C ASP A 86 6.01 -9.05 11.68
N LYS A 87 6.10 -8.89 13.01
CA LYS A 87 7.09 -9.56 13.87
C LYS A 87 6.96 -11.08 13.86
N ARG A 88 5.74 -11.62 13.69
CA ARG A 88 5.45 -13.06 13.72
C ARG A 88 5.75 -13.70 12.38
N SER A 89 5.18 -13.16 11.31
CA SER A 89 5.30 -13.74 9.98
C SER A 89 6.57 -13.31 9.24
N GLY A 90 7.20 -12.21 9.67
CA GLY A 90 8.30 -11.56 8.96
C GLY A 90 7.88 -11.01 7.59
N ARG A 91 6.58 -10.85 7.33
CA ARG A 91 6.05 -10.25 6.10
C ARG A 91 6.32 -8.75 6.12
N LEU A 92 6.77 -8.22 4.97
CA LEU A 92 6.97 -6.80 4.76
C LEU A 92 5.82 -6.24 3.92
N GLU A 93 5.38 -5.05 4.28
CA GLU A 93 4.42 -4.23 3.54
C GLU A 93 5.07 -2.87 3.29
N LEU A 94 5.05 -2.41 2.03
CA LEU A 94 5.68 -1.15 1.62
C LEU A 94 4.60 -0.09 1.56
N ILE A 95 4.74 0.96 2.37
CA ILE A 95 3.78 2.07 2.44
C ILE A 95 4.12 3.12 1.37
N THR A 96 5.41 3.32 1.10
CA THR A 96 5.90 4.24 0.06
C THR A 96 6.65 3.49 -1.06
N PRO A 97 6.01 2.53 -1.75
CA PRO A 97 6.69 1.71 -2.77
C PRO A 97 7.18 2.51 -3.98
N HIS A 98 6.70 3.73 -4.16
CA HIS A 98 7.16 4.65 -5.22
C HIS A 98 8.54 5.24 -4.93
N GLN A 99 9.01 5.20 -3.67
CA GLN A 99 10.34 5.68 -3.28
C GLN A 99 11.40 4.58 -3.50
N PRO A 100 12.49 4.84 -4.26
CA PRO A 100 13.56 3.86 -4.47
C PRO A 100 14.22 3.38 -3.16
N GLU A 101 14.36 4.28 -2.19
CA GLU A 101 14.95 4.00 -0.88
C GLU A 101 14.15 2.94 -0.12
N THR A 102 12.82 2.99 -0.20
CA THR A 102 11.90 2.01 0.40
C THR A 102 12.19 0.59 -0.10
N TRP A 103 12.40 0.42 -1.41
CA TRP A 103 12.78 -0.88 -1.98
C TRP A 103 14.17 -1.34 -1.52
N ARG A 104 15.13 -0.42 -1.45
CA ARG A 104 16.49 -0.74 -1.02
C ARG A 104 16.50 -1.24 0.42
N VAL A 105 15.83 -0.53 1.33
CA VAL A 105 15.72 -0.93 2.75
C VAL A 105 14.94 -2.23 2.88
N ALA A 106 13.82 -2.40 2.18
CA ALA A 106 13.03 -3.63 2.21
C ALA A 106 13.85 -4.87 1.81
N ASN A 107 14.73 -4.73 0.80
CA ASN A 107 15.59 -5.81 0.37
C ASN A 107 16.64 -6.20 1.42
N GLU A 108 17.24 -5.23 2.11
CA GLU A 108 18.16 -5.50 3.21
C GLU A 108 17.46 -6.15 4.41
N VAL A 109 16.27 -5.68 4.76
CA VAL A 109 15.44 -6.29 5.80
C VAL A 109 15.09 -7.75 5.44
N ARG A 110 14.65 -8.02 4.20
CA ARG A 110 14.40 -9.40 3.73
C ARG A 110 15.64 -10.28 3.86
N LYS A 111 16.82 -9.77 3.49
CA LYS A 111 18.10 -10.49 3.64
C LYS A 111 18.38 -10.78 5.12
N ALA A 112 18.18 -9.80 6.01
CA ALA A 112 18.40 -9.96 7.44
C ALA A 112 17.47 -11.02 8.06
N ILE A 113 16.17 -10.96 7.77
CA ILE A 113 15.17 -11.95 8.22
C ILE A 113 15.53 -13.35 7.71
N LYS A 114 15.90 -13.47 6.43
CA LYS A 114 16.32 -14.76 5.84
C LYS A 114 17.55 -15.33 6.53
N ARG A 115 18.53 -14.49 6.87
CA ARG A 115 19.73 -14.90 7.63
C ARG A 115 19.37 -15.35 9.04
N GLN A 116 18.57 -14.59 9.77
CA GLN A 116 18.12 -14.94 11.12
C GLN A 116 17.43 -16.31 11.16
N ARG A 117 16.54 -16.59 10.20
CA ARG A 117 15.86 -17.89 10.09
C ARG A 117 16.81 -19.05 9.79
N LYS A 118 17.84 -18.83 8.95
CA LYS A 118 18.87 -19.85 8.68
C LYS A 118 19.70 -20.14 9.92
N THR A 119 20.08 -19.11 10.67
CA THR A 119 20.82 -19.29 11.93
C THR A 119 19.99 -20.08 12.93
N MET A 120 18.72 -19.75 13.15
CA MET A 120 17.84 -20.53 14.05
C MET A 120 17.71 -22.01 13.66
N LYS A 121 17.65 -22.33 12.36
CA LYS A 121 17.59 -23.73 11.88
C LYS A 121 18.89 -24.53 12.11
N ASN A 122 20.03 -23.86 12.24
CA ASN A 122 21.32 -24.53 12.47
C ASN A 122 21.60 -24.79 13.96
N TYR A 123 20.75 -24.29 14.87
CA TYR A 123 20.85 -24.49 16.32
C TYR A 123 19.77 -25.47 16.85
N HIS A 124 19.06 -26.17 15.98
CA HIS A 124 18.17 -27.30 16.29
C HIS A 124 18.73 -28.56 15.63
#